data_AF-A0AAU8UCK7-F1
#
_entry.id   AF-A0AAU8UCK7-F1
#
_cell.length_a   1.000
_cell.length_b   1.000
_cell.length_c   1.000
_cell.angle_alpha   90.00
_cell.angle_beta   90.00
_cell.angle_gamma   90.00
#
_symmetry.space_group_name_H-M   'P 1'
#
loop_
_entity.id
_entity.type
_entity.pdbx_description
1 polymer ?
#
loop_
_entity_poly.entity_id
_entity_poly.type
_entity_poly.pdbx_seq_one_letter_code
_entity_poly.pdbx_strand_id
1 'polypeptide(L)'
;MDIYKNSEVNLESEYEEFLRKNKKEYGTIKNYVRFIKPKYLKNISNYSSNINIYNISDLNTFQNIKDSIVNSDNYKDINKESSYSISSSLNQYEAFLKERQSSPTTIRDNNKVDLESEYRKFLESEPNLGGSGTVDKYVGILRNTTLSKLSYFKETKNNEIYSISDINIFKDTVKNIKNSTNYKEVNSEQNRTLSSSLNYYEKFLKERESQSSTQNSDESNKNDTHRKQPHQRIFFGAPGTGKSYLLNEEAKKDFEKECCERVTFHPNYMYGNFVGAFKPFPKKIGEQESITYKYIPGVLIRQLIEAYKNENINYLLIIEEINRANVAAVFGDIFQLLDRDINGESEYEITTSRELQEFLKKELKEVELSDNIKNKLGDNFSKIFLPSNLYIWATMNSADQGVMPIDTAFKRRWEFRYIGIDDAVDKSFANYKFKINSLEVVKWDDFRKEVNKRLSKLNIPEDKLIGPYFISKSILQNYEPSELTEVVKDKVLMYLYEDAARAYRSLLFAENSYSTYSKLCEEFQKDALNLFKDKLELKTEK
;
A
#
# COMPACT_ATOMS: atom_id res chain seq x y z
N MET A 1 -5.97 27.53 4.17
CA MET A 1 -6.37 26.17 4.55
C MET A 1 -5.56 25.23 3.68
N ASP A 2 -4.85 24.35 4.36
CA ASP A 2 -3.64 23.66 3.93
C ASP A 2 -3.86 22.61 2.83
N ILE A 3 -3.03 22.67 1.79
CA ILE A 3 -2.66 21.54 0.94
C ILE A 3 -1.17 21.74 0.57
N TYR A 4 -0.40 20.65 0.52
CA TYR A 4 1.06 20.51 0.29
C TYR A 4 1.95 20.40 1.54
N LYS A 5 1.98 19.20 2.13
CA LYS A 5 3.16 18.67 2.82
C LYS A 5 3.86 17.70 1.86
N ASN A 6 4.94 18.16 1.23
CA ASN A 6 5.90 17.28 0.54
C ASN A 6 6.66 16.48 1.60
N SER A 7 6.88 15.19 1.34
CA SER A 7 7.72 14.31 2.14
C SER A 7 9.18 14.70 1.98
N GLU A 8 9.66 15.62 2.83
CA GLU A 8 11.09 15.82 3.05
C GLU A 8 11.66 14.57 3.74
N VAL A 9 12.76 14.01 3.20
CA VAL A 9 13.47 12.90 3.83
C VAL A 9 14.04 13.38 5.16
N ASN A 10 13.43 12.98 6.28
CA ASN A 10 13.89 13.33 7.62
C ASN A 10 14.85 12.26 8.15
N LEU A 11 16.15 12.55 8.12
CA LEU A 11 17.25 11.64 8.51
C LEU A 11 17.48 11.54 10.02
N GLU A 12 16.62 12.16 10.85
CA GLU A 12 16.79 12.20 12.30
C GLU A 12 16.84 10.79 12.91
N SER A 13 15.94 9.89 12.50
CA SER A 13 15.88 8.52 13.02
C SER A 13 17.10 7.68 12.63
N GLU A 14 17.57 7.80 11.40
CA GLU A 14 18.76 7.08 10.91
C GLU A 14 20.05 7.58 11.60
N TYR A 15 20.13 8.89 11.86
CA TYR A 15 21.22 9.48 12.61
C TYR A 15 21.22 9.02 14.08
N GLU A 16 20.05 8.93 14.71
CA GLU A 16 19.91 8.36 16.06
C GLU A 16 20.44 6.93 16.14
N GLU A 17 20.11 6.11 15.14
CA GLU A 17 20.59 4.73 15.05
C GLU A 17 22.11 4.65 14.86
N PHE A 18 22.68 5.48 13.98
CA PHE A 18 24.14 5.62 13.82
C PHE A 18 24.83 5.97 15.15
N LEU A 19 24.25 6.86 15.95
CA LEU A 19 24.81 7.22 17.26
C LEU A 19 24.73 6.07 18.28
N ARG A 20 23.64 5.28 18.25
CA ARG A 20 23.47 4.08 19.09
C ARG A 20 24.48 2.99 18.72
N LYS A 21 24.66 2.73 17.42
CA LYS A 21 25.64 1.77 16.88
C LYS A 21 27.07 2.13 17.29
N ASN A 22 27.40 3.42 17.31
CA ASN A 22 28.69 3.93 17.77
C ASN A 22 28.83 4.04 19.32
N LYS A 23 28.02 3.26 20.07
CA LYS A 23 28.06 3.08 21.54
C LYS A 23 28.05 4.40 22.34
N LYS A 24 27.36 5.43 21.86
CA LYS A 24 27.18 6.66 22.64
C LYS A 24 26.15 6.43 23.75
N GLU A 25 26.43 6.90 24.96
CA GLU A 25 25.47 6.84 26.07
C GLU A 25 24.19 7.63 25.73
N TYR A 26 23.04 7.17 26.22
CA TYR A 26 21.73 7.72 25.88
C TYR A 26 21.61 9.25 26.10
N GLY A 27 22.21 9.79 27.17
CA GLY A 27 22.26 11.23 27.41
C GLY A 27 23.06 12.01 26.36
N THR A 28 24.12 11.39 25.83
CA THR A 28 24.97 11.96 24.77
C THR A 28 24.27 11.95 23.42
N ILE A 29 23.53 10.89 23.10
CA ILE A 29 22.73 10.79 21.86
C ILE A 29 21.68 11.90 21.81
N LYS A 30 20.92 12.07 22.90
CA LYS A 30 19.93 13.14 23.00
C LYS A 30 20.52 14.53 22.78
N ASN A 31 21.74 14.77 23.29
CA ASN A 31 22.42 16.04 23.06
C ASN A 31 22.80 16.23 21.59
N TYR A 32 23.41 15.23 20.95
CA TYR A 32 23.81 15.35 19.54
C TYR A 32 22.63 15.58 18.59
N VAL A 33 21.52 14.89 18.82
CA VAL A 33 20.28 15.08 18.03
C VAL A 33 19.68 16.46 18.32
N ARG A 34 19.71 16.91 19.58
CA ARG A 34 19.11 18.18 19.96
C ARG A 34 19.81 19.38 19.34
N PHE A 35 21.15 19.44 19.36
CA PHE A 35 21.90 20.67 19.08
C PHE A 35 22.05 21.03 17.59
N ILE A 36 21.69 20.13 16.66
CA ILE A 36 21.65 20.44 15.22
C ILE A 36 20.25 20.80 14.71
N LYS A 37 19.24 20.86 15.60
CA LYS A 37 17.89 21.32 15.23
C LYS A 37 17.87 22.84 14.99
N PRO A 38 16.99 23.34 14.09
CA PRO A 38 16.91 24.77 13.77
C PRO A 38 16.77 25.69 14.98
N LYS A 39 16.04 25.25 16.01
CA LYS A 39 15.85 26.00 17.26
C LYS A 39 17.16 26.38 17.97
N TYR A 40 18.22 25.58 17.83
CA TYR A 40 19.51 25.79 18.50
C TYR A 40 20.54 26.48 17.60
N LEU A 41 20.34 26.44 16.28
CA LEU A 41 21.21 27.07 15.30
C LEU A 41 20.72 28.46 14.84
N LYS A 42 19.43 28.79 15.03
CA LYS A 42 18.78 30.03 14.55
C LYS A 42 19.43 31.35 14.96
N ASN A 43 20.26 31.37 16.01
CA ASN A 43 20.91 32.59 16.49
C ASN A 43 22.31 32.80 15.86
N ILE A 44 22.76 31.87 15.01
CA ILE A 44 24.05 31.94 14.32
C ILE A 44 23.86 32.75 13.03
N SER A 45 24.67 33.81 12.83
CA SER A 45 24.38 34.86 11.84
C SER A 45 24.28 34.37 10.38
N ASN A 46 24.99 33.29 10.04
CA ASN A 46 25.01 32.73 8.68
C ASN A 46 24.15 31.46 8.52
N TYR A 47 23.30 31.15 9.50
CA TYR A 47 22.39 29.99 9.43
C TYR A 47 20.96 30.45 9.15
N SER A 48 20.38 29.95 8.06
CA SER A 48 18.96 30.17 7.74
C SER A 48 18.08 29.27 8.61
N SER A 49 17.19 29.86 9.41
CA SER A 49 16.29 29.13 10.32
C SER A 49 15.33 28.15 9.62
N ASN A 50 15.20 28.25 8.30
CA ASN A 50 14.35 27.37 7.49
C ASN A 50 15.09 26.09 7.05
N ILE A 51 16.40 25.98 7.27
CA ILE A 51 17.20 24.80 6.90
C ILE A 51 17.10 23.77 8.03
N ASN A 52 16.43 22.65 7.81
CA ASN A 52 16.52 21.51 8.73
C ASN A 52 17.71 20.63 8.35
N ILE A 53 18.69 20.48 9.25
CA ILE A 53 19.89 19.67 9.00
C ILE A 53 19.53 18.21 8.66
N TYR A 54 18.44 17.69 9.23
CA TYR A 54 17.96 16.33 8.96
C TYR A 54 17.39 16.12 7.56
N ASN A 55 17.16 17.18 6.80
CA ASN A 55 16.73 17.06 5.41
C ASN A 55 17.92 17.00 4.44
N ILE A 56 19.16 17.02 4.95
CA ILE A 56 20.39 17.05 4.15
C ILE A 56 21.03 15.66 4.15
N SER A 57 20.90 14.95 3.03
CA SER A 57 21.50 13.62 2.80
C SER A 57 22.85 13.67 2.08
N ASP A 58 23.15 14.76 1.37
CA ASP A 58 24.40 14.95 0.64
C ASP A 58 25.52 15.52 1.52
N LEU A 59 26.66 14.82 1.56
CA LEU A 59 27.80 15.19 2.40
C LEU A 59 28.38 16.56 2.01
N ASN A 60 28.47 16.87 0.72
CA ASN A 60 29.06 18.13 0.25
C ASN A 60 28.17 19.32 0.62
N THR A 61 26.86 19.19 0.43
CA THR A 61 25.84 20.16 0.83
C THR A 61 25.88 20.41 2.33
N PHE A 62 25.96 19.33 3.12
CA PHE A 62 26.10 19.45 4.57
C PHE A 62 27.41 20.15 4.97
N GLN A 63 28.54 19.81 4.34
CA GLN A 63 29.83 20.45 4.61
C GLN A 63 29.82 21.95 4.31
N ASN A 64 29.20 22.37 3.20
CA ASN A 64 29.04 23.79 2.88
C ASN A 64 28.22 24.55 3.94
N ILE A 65 27.12 23.95 4.41
CA ILE A 65 26.28 24.55 5.46
C ILE A 65 27.04 24.59 6.79
N LYS A 66 27.76 23.52 7.12
CA LYS A 66 28.62 23.45 8.30
C LYS A 66 29.70 24.52 8.26
N ASP A 67 30.36 24.72 7.13
CA ASP A 67 31.38 25.76 6.97
C ASP A 67 30.79 27.17 7.08
N SER A 68 29.60 27.41 6.55
CA SER A 68 28.87 28.67 6.74
C SER A 68 28.59 28.96 8.21
N ILE A 69 28.14 27.94 8.96
CA ILE A 69 27.89 28.01 10.41
C ILE A 69 29.19 28.31 11.16
N VAL A 70 30.25 27.53 10.91
CA VAL A 70 31.51 27.60 11.67
C VAL A 70 32.28 28.90 11.43
N ASN A 71 32.16 29.49 10.22
CA ASN A 71 32.83 30.74 9.85
C ASN A 71 32.03 32.00 10.20
N SER A 72 30.87 31.88 10.84
CA SER A 72 30.09 33.05 11.25
C SER A 72 30.69 33.75 12.47
N ASP A 73 30.54 35.09 12.50
CA ASP A 73 31.21 35.95 13.48
C ASP A 73 30.86 35.59 14.94
N ASN A 74 29.61 35.15 15.19
CA ASN A 74 29.11 34.85 16.52
C ASN A 74 29.11 33.35 16.88
N TYR A 75 29.58 32.46 15.99
CA TYR A 75 29.59 31.02 16.25
C TYR A 75 30.46 30.61 17.43
N LYS A 76 31.64 31.23 17.60
CA LYS A 76 32.57 30.86 18.67
C LYS A 76 31.95 31.06 20.06
N ASP A 77 31.24 32.17 20.25
CA ASP A 77 30.60 32.48 21.53
C ASP A 77 29.40 31.57 21.79
N ILE A 78 28.53 31.38 20.78
CA ILE A 78 27.36 30.49 20.88
C ILE A 78 27.78 29.02 21.13
N ASN A 79 28.81 28.55 20.43
CA ASN A 79 29.31 27.20 20.62
C ASN A 79 29.91 27.03 22.02
N LYS A 80 30.60 28.04 22.57
CA LYS A 80 31.13 28.03 23.94
C LYS A 80 30.01 28.01 24.99
N GLU A 81 28.95 28.79 24.79
CA GLU A 81 27.75 28.76 25.65
C GLU A 81 27.07 27.38 25.66
N SER A 82 27.10 26.67 24.52
CA SER A 82 26.61 25.29 24.41
C SER A 82 27.55 24.22 24.98
N SER A 83 28.64 24.62 25.65
CA SER A 83 29.71 23.71 26.10
C SER A 83 30.28 22.88 24.93
N TYR A 84 30.45 23.50 23.76
CA TYR A 84 30.93 22.92 22.50
C TYR A 84 30.03 21.84 21.89
N SER A 85 28.81 21.66 22.42
CA SER A 85 27.89 20.61 21.98
C SER A 85 27.46 20.78 20.52
N ILE A 86 27.32 22.01 20.02
CA ILE A 86 26.96 22.28 18.62
C ILE A 86 28.06 21.73 17.68
N SER A 87 29.32 22.06 17.96
CA SER A 87 30.45 21.56 17.15
C SER A 87 30.55 20.04 17.15
N SER A 88 30.40 19.41 18.31
CA SER A 88 30.42 17.95 18.42
C SER A 88 29.27 17.31 17.64
N SER A 89 28.08 17.90 17.71
CA SER A 89 26.89 17.39 17.00
C SER A 89 27.02 17.49 15.48
N LEU A 90 27.49 18.63 14.95
CA LEU A 90 27.76 18.80 13.53
C LEU A 90 28.84 17.83 13.03
N ASN A 91 29.89 17.58 13.82
CA ASN A 91 30.92 16.60 13.49
C ASN A 91 30.37 15.16 13.47
N GLN A 92 29.51 14.80 14.41
CA GLN A 92 28.89 13.48 14.44
C GLN A 92 27.94 13.28 13.26
N TYR A 93 27.19 14.31 12.87
CA TYR A 93 26.32 14.24 11.68
C TYR A 93 27.13 14.14 10.38
N GLU A 94 28.28 14.81 10.30
CA GLU A 94 29.22 14.61 9.18
C GLU A 94 29.74 13.17 9.10
N ALA A 95 30.09 12.58 10.25
CA ALA A 95 30.56 11.20 10.33
C ALA A 95 29.47 10.20 9.92
N PHE A 96 28.22 10.47 10.28
CA PHE A 96 27.06 9.71 9.81
C PHE A 96 26.94 9.72 8.29
N LEU A 97 26.98 10.91 7.67
CA LEU A 97 26.92 11.02 6.21
C LEU A 97 28.12 10.36 5.52
N LYS A 98 29.32 10.41 6.12
CA LYS A 98 30.50 9.68 5.63
C LYS A 98 30.33 8.17 5.72
N GLU A 99 29.87 7.63 6.85
CA GLU A 99 29.62 6.17 7.01
C GLU A 99 28.55 5.69 6.02
N ARG A 100 27.51 6.51 5.82
CA ARG A 100 26.46 6.27 4.82
C ARG A 100 27.02 6.18 3.40
N GLN A 101 28.05 6.96 3.07
CA GLN A 101 28.75 6.91 1.78
C GLN A 101 29.83 5.81 1.69
N SER A 102 30.32 5.29 2.82
CA SER A 102 31.48 4.37 2.90
C SER A 102 31.11 2.88 3.00
N SER A 103 29.84 2.55 3.17
CA SER A 103 29.39 1.15 3.36
C SER A 103 29.39 0.38 2.02
N PRO A 104 30.10 -0.77 1.91
CA PRO A 104 30.19 -1.53 0.67
C PRO A 104 28.97 -2.46 0.53
N THR A 105 27.85 -1.91 0.07
CA THR A 105 26.83 -2.67 -0.65
C THR A 105 26.96 -2.30 -2.11
N THR A 106 27.84 -3.01 -2.82
CA THR A 106 27.94 -2.96 -4.29
C THR A 106 26.63 -3.47 -4.90
N ILE A 107 25.67 -2.57 -5.09
CA ILE A 107 25.06 -2.45 -6.41
C ILE A 107 26.13 -1.76 -7.25
N ARG A 108 26.52 -2.38 -8.37
CA ARG A 108 27.30 -1.70 -9.40
C ARG A 108 26.53 -0.44 -9.79
N ASP A 109 27.01 0.73 -9.37
CA ASP A 109 26.61 2.01 -9.94
C ASP A 109 27.07 2.03 -11.40
N ASN A 110 26.21 1.50 -12.26
CA ASN A 110 26.30 1.64 -13.71
C ASN A 110 25.30 2.69 -14.21
N ASN A 111 24.86 3.64 -13.37
CA ASN A 111 24.01 4.74 -13.79
C ASN A 111 24.41 6.05 -13.08
N LYS A 112 25.57 6.60 -13.44
CA LYS A 112 25.69 8.06 -13.46
C LYS A 112 24.79 8.51 -14.61
N VAL A 113 23.55 8.91 -14.31
CA VAL A 113 22.59 9.36 -15.34
C VAL A 113 23.24 10.54 -16.07
N ASP A 114 23.65 10.32 -17.31
CA ASP A 114 24.23 11.35 -18.17
C ASP A 114 23.11 12.21 -18.74
N LEU A 115 22.58 13.09 -17.88
CA LEU A 115 21.49 14.00 -18.22
C LEU A 115 21.86 14.93 -19.39
N GLU A 116 23.14 15.20 -19.63
CA GLU A 116 23.59 15.97 -20.80
C GLU A 116 23.35 15.18 -22.09
N SER A 117 23.76 13.92 -22.12
CA SER A 117 23.58 13.03 -23.28
C SER A 117 22.10 12.70 -23.54
N GLU A 118 21.32 12.48 -22.50
CA GLU A 118 19.88 12.26 -22.65
C GLU A 118 19.13 13.52 -23.11
N TYR A 119 19.47 14.68 -22.54
CA TYR A 119 18.89 15.95 -22.97
C TYR A 119 19.20 16.26 -24.43
N ARG A 120 20.42 15.95 -24.87
CA ARG A 120 20.81 16.05 -26.28
C ARG A 120 19.93 15.19 -27.18
N LYS A 121 19.69 13.92 -26.83
CA LYS A 121 18.79 13.04 -27.58
C LYS A 121 17.36 13.56 -27.59
N PHE A 122 16.88 14.09 -26.47
CA PHE A 122 15.57 14.74 -26.39
C PHE A 122 15.45 15.90 -27.39
N LEU A 123 16.44 16.80 -27.40
CA LEU A 123 16.46 17.93 -28.34
C LEU A 123 16.53 17.49 -29.81
N GLU A 124 17.22 16.39 -30.12
CA GLU A 124 17.29 15.81 -31.47
C GLU A 124 15.94 15.20 -31.91
N SER A 125 15.11 14.78 -30.95
CA SER A 125 13.77 14.24 -31.23
C SER A 125 12.67 15.30 -31.37
N GLU A 126 12.95 16.56 -31.02
CA GLU A 126 11.97 17.65 -31.06
C GLU A 126 11.73 18.14 -32.50
N PRO A 127 10.50 17.96 -33.06
CA PRO A 127 10.24 18.20 -34.48
C PRO A 127 10.37 19.66 -34.92
N ASN A 128 10.41 20.60 -33.97
CA ASN A 128 10.48 22.04 -34.20
C ASN A 128 11.86 22.65 -33.87
N LEU A 129 12.87 21.84 -33.51
CA LEU A 129 14.23 22.32 -33.28
C LEU A 129 15.05 22.23 -34.57
N GLY A 130 15.54 23.37 -35.07
CA GLY A 130 16.26 23.42 -36.35
C GLY A 130 17.67 22.85 -36.27
N GLY A 131 17.92 21.67 -36.84
CA GLY A 131 19.24 21.10 -37.19
C GLY A 131 20.25 20.90 -36.05
N SER A 132 21.28 20.07 -36.26
CA SER A 132 22.24 19.70 -35.20
C SER A 132 22.97 20.91 -34.58
N GLY A 133 23.16 21.99 -35.35
CA GLY A 133 23.81 23.22 -34.88
C GLY A 133 23.04 24.00 -33.80
N THR A 134 21.71 23.82 -33.67
CA THR A 134 20.93 24.44 -32.58
C THR A 134 20.97 23.59 -31.32
N VAL A 135 20.96 22.26 -31.47
CA VAL A 135 21.12 21.30 -30.37
C VAL A 135 22.45 21.54 -29.65
N ASP A 136 23.55 21.64 -30.39
CA ASP A 136 24.88 21.90 -29.82
C ASP A 136 24.96 23.22 -29.06
N LYS A 137 24.28 24.26 -29.56
CA LYS A 137 24.22 25.57 -28.87
C LYS A 137 23.46 25.47 -27.56
N TYR A 138 22.31 24.78 -27.54
CA TYR A 138 21.49 24.67 -26.33
C TYR A 138 22.17 23.81 -25.27
N VAL A 139 22.77 22.69 -25.70
CA VAL A 139 23.54 21.82 -24.80
C VAL A 139 24.76 22.56 -24.26
N GLY A 140 25.49 23.27 -25.14
CA GLY A 140 26.72 23.98 -24.80
C GLY A 140 26.52 25.17 -23.84
N ILE A 141 25.43 25.93 -23.96
CA ILE A 141 25.16 27.08 -23.08
C ILE A 141 24.94 26.63 -21.63
N LEU A 142 24.33 25.46 -21.42
CA LEU A 142 24.12 24.90 -20.08
C LEU A 142 25.35 24.18 -19.53
N ARG A 143 26.36 23.89 -20.37
CA ARG A 143 27.63 23.26 -20.00
C ARG A 143 28.72 24.26 -19.64
N ASN A 144 28.77 25.39 -20.34
CA ASN A 144 29.96 26.21 -20.45
C ASN A 144 29.84 27.55 -19.68
N THR A 145 30.97 28.23 -19.54
CA THR A 145 31.30 29.53 -18.90
C THR A 145 30.24 30.64 -18.94
N THR A 146 29.24 30.59 -19.81
CA THR A 146 28.10 31.53 -19.83
C THR A 146 27.31 31.50 -18.52
N LEU A 147 27.06 30.32 -17.93
CA LEU A 147 26.40 30.23 -16.63
C LEU A 147 27.25 30.85 -15.52
N SER A 148 28.57 30.64 -15.55
CA SER A 148 29.51 31.26 -14.59
C SER A 148 29.59 32.78 -14.67
N LYS A 149 29.10 33.40 -15.76
CA LYS A 149 29.00 34.86 -15.88
C LYS A 149 27.83 35.41 -15.06
N LEU A 150 26.81 34.61 -14.78
CA LEU A 150 25.67 35.02 -13.94
C LEU A 150 26.13 35.20 -12.50
N SER A 151 25.71 36.31 -11.88
CA SER A 151 26.03 36.65 -10.50
C SER A 151 25.62 35.55 -9.51
N TYR A 152 24.45 34.94 -9.73
CA TYR A 152 23.96 33.78 -8.95
C TYR A 152 24.99 32.64 -8.81
N PHE A 153 25.72 32.36 -9.89
CA PHE A 153 26.67 31.26 -9.95
C PHE A 153 28.06 31.61 -9.43
N LYS A 154 28.41 32.91 -9.39
CA LYS A 154 29.64 33.39 -8.75
C LYS A 154 29.58 33.28 -7.22
N GLU A 155 28.39 33.45 -6.64
CA GLU A 155 28.18 33.37 -5.19
C GLU A 155 28.05 31.93 -4.69
N THR A 156 27.53 31.02 -5.52
CA THR A 156 27.22 29.63 -5.13
C THR A 156 28.29 28.60 -5.52
N LYS A 157 29.29 28.96 -6.34
CA LYS A 157 30.37 28.08 -6.86
C LYS A 157 29.89 26.78 -7.51
N ASN A 158 28.63 26.68 -7.94
CA ASN A 158 28.08 25.42 -8.45
C ASN A 158 27.35 25.63 -9.78
N ASN A 159 28.01 25.33 -10.91
CA ASN A 159 27.56 25.72 -12.26
C ASN A 159 26.95 24.57 -13.08
N GLU A 160 26.67 23.43 -12.46
CA GLU A 160 26.37 22.20 -13.17
C GLU A 160 24.85 21.98 -13.29
N ILE A 161 24.20 22.64 -14.25
CA ILE A 161 22.76 22.44 -14.52
C ILE A 161 22.43 20.96 -14.76
N TYR A 162 23.31 20.22 -15.41
CA TYR A 162 23.14 18.79 -15.69
C TYR A 162 23.30 17.87 -14.47
N SER A 163 23.61 18.42 -13.29
CA SER A 163 23.53 17.69 -12.02
C SER A 163 22.11 17.70 -11.42
N ILE A 164 21.21 18.54 -11.95
CA ILE A 164 19.86 18.73 -11.40
C ILE A 164 18.87 17.84 -12.16
N SER A 165 18.48 16.74 -11.53
CA SER A 165 17.49 15.79 -12.07
C SER A 165 16.05 16.10 -11.64
N ASP A 166 15.84 16.86 -10.56
CA ASP A 166 14.53 17.18 -10.00
C ASP A 166 13.96 18.48 -10.59
N ILE A 167 12.72 18.43 -11.09
CA ILE A 167 12.09 19.57 -11.77
C ILE A 167 11.84 20.76 -10.86
N ASN A 168 11.57 20.55 -9.57
CA ASN A 168 11.26 21.61 -8.63
C ASN A 168 12.53 22.34 -8.21
N ILE A 169 13.60 21.58 -7.93
CA ILE A 169 14.94 22.14 -7.70
C ILE A 169 15.40 22.92 -8.94
N PHE A 170 15.17 22.38 -10.14
CA PHE A 170 15.48 23.07 -11.38
C PHE A 170 14.68 24.36 -11.55
N LYS A 171 13.36 24.34 -11.30
CA LYS A 171 12.50 25.55 -11.37
C LYS A 171 12.93 26.64 -10.40
N ASP A 172 13.28 26.29 -9.16
CA ASP A 172 13.77 27.24 -8.17
C ASP A 172 15.13 27.81 -8.58
N THR A 173 16.01 26.96 -9.13
CA THR A 173 17.29 27.39 -9.70
C THR A 173 17.09 28.36 -10.87
N VAL A 174 16.17 28.05 -11.80
CA VAL A 174 15.83 28.92 -12.92
C VAL A 174 15.23 30.25 -12.46
N LYS A 175 14.39 30.23 -11.42
CA LYS A 175 13.82 31.43 -10.81
C LYS A 175 14.92 32.33 -10.25
N ASN A 176 15.88 31.74 -9.52
CA ASN A 176 17.01 32.48 -8.97
C ASN A 176 17.94 33.02 -10.07
N ILE A 177 18.20 32.22 -11.12
CA ILE A 177 18.94 32.67 -12.30
C ILE A 177 18.25 33.87 -12.96
N LYS A 178 16.94 33.78 -13.21
CA LYS A 178 16.16 34.86 -13.85
C LYS A 178 16.08 36.12 -13.01
N ASN A 179 16.16 35.99 -11.68
CA ASN A 179 16.17 37.10 -10.73
C ASN A 179 17.56 37.72 -10.52
N SER A 180 18.63 37.08 -11.01
CA SER A 180 19.99 37.60 -10.88
C SER A 180 20.16 38.90 -11.67
N THR A 181 20.92 39.85 -11.11
CA THR A 181 20.96 41.25 -11.57
C THR A 181 21.45 41.39 -13.02
N ASN A 182 22.33 40.48 -13.47
CA ASN A 182 22.91 40.48 -14.81
C ASN A 182 22.29 39.44 -15.76
N TYR A 183 21.18 38.79 -15.40
CA TYR A 183 20.53 37.80 -16.26
C TYR A 183 20.07 38.36 -17.61
N LYS A 184 19.42 39.54 -17.60
CA LYS A 184 18.88 40.16 -18.82
C LYS A 184 19.99 40.49 -19.82
N GLU A 185 21.13 40.97 -19.32
CA GLU A 185 22.31 41.29 -20.10
C GLU A 185 22.91 40.01 -20.71
N VAL A 186 23.25 39.02 -19.88
CA VAL A 186 23.82 37.74 -20.33
C VAL A 186 22.89 37.00 -21.30
N ASN A 187 21.58 37.02 -21.07
CA ASN A 187 20.61 36.40 -21.98
C ASN A 187 20.50 37.15 -23.32
N SER A 188 20.66 38.48 -23.32
CA SER A 188 20.66 39.28 -24.54
C SER A 188 21.92 39.06 -25.39
N GLU A 189 23.10 38.98 -24.77
CA GLU A 189 24.37 38.66 -25.44
C GLU A 189 24.35 37.29 -26.13
N GLN A 190 23.55 36.36 -25.61
CA GLN A 190 23.34 35.04 -26.21
C GLN A 190 22.13 34.99 -27.14
N ASN A 191 21.63 36.12 -27.64
CA ASN A 191 20.46 36.18 -28.53
C ASN A 191 19.21 35.44 -27.98
N ARG A 192 18.96 35.53 -26.67
CA ARG A 192 17.88 34.83 -25.93
C ARG A 192 17.99 33.30 -25.88
N THR A 193 19.11 32.75 -26.35
CA THR A 193 19.35 31.31 -26.40
C THR A 193 19.37 30.70 -24.99
N LEU A 194 19.92 31.41 -23.98
CA LEU A 194 19.94 30.94 -22.58
C LEU A 194 18.53 30.73 -22.01
N SER A 195 17.60 31.67 -22.21
CA SER A 195 16.21 31.48 -21.80
C SER A 195 15.54 30.29 -22.49
N SER A 196 15.82 30.10 -23.78
CA SER A 196 15.27 28.97 -24.53
C SER A 196 15.85 27.65 -24.04
N SER A 197 17.17 27.56 -23.83
CA SER A 197 17.84 26.35 -23.34
C SER A 197 17.34 25.92 -21.96
N LEU A 198 17.12 26.86 -21.03
CA LEU A 198 16.56 26.54 -19.71
C LEU A 198 15.12 26.03 -19.80
N ASN A 199 14.29 26.61 -20.66
CA ASN A 199 12.91 26.17 -20.85
C ASN A 199 12.83 24.78 -21.50
N TYR A 200 13.71 24.47 -22.47
CA TYR A 200 13.76 23.14 -23.07
C TYR A 200 14.30 22.09 -22.10
N TYR A 201 15.24 22.45 -21.21
CA TYR A 201 15.68 21.55 -20.14
C TYR A 201 14.56 21.30 -19.11
N GLU A 202 13.75 22.33 -18.79
CA GLU A 202 12.55 22.15 -17.97
C GLU A 202 11.55 21.18 -18.63
N LYS A 203 11.36 21.31 -19.95
CA LYS A 203 10.48 20.43 -20.73
C LYS A 203 11.01 18.99 -20.73
N PHE A 204 12.32 18.81 -20.96
CA PHE A 204 13.00 17.52 -20.88
C PHE A 204 12.78 16.83 -19.52
N LEU A 205 13.01 17.54 -18.41
CA LEU A 205 12.82 16.99 -17.08
C LEU A 205 11.34 16.63 -16.80
N LYS A 206 10.38 17.44 -17.26
CA LYS A 206 8.94 17.11 -17.16
C LYS A 206 8.56 15.87 -17.98
N GLU A 207 9.10 15.74 -19.19
CA GLU A 207 8.86 14.55 -20.01
C GLU A 207 9.54 13.33 -19.41
N ARG A 208 10.72 13.48 -18.81
CA ARG A 208 11.41 12.42 -18.08
C ARG A 208 10.61 11.97 -16.84
N GLU A 209 9.97 12.88 -16.11
CA GLU A 209 9.01 12.53 -15.03
C GLU A 209 7.71 11.89 -15.54
N SER A 210 7.24 12.30 -16.72
CA SER A 210 6.03 11.75 -17.33
C SER A 210 6.28 10.35 -17.93
N GLN A 211 7.50 10.11 -18.42
CA GLN A 211 7.93 8.81 -18.91
C GLN A 211 8.32 7.87 -17.78
N SER A 212 8.88 8.35 -16.65
CA SER A 212 9.08 7.51 -15.46
C SER A 212 7.76 7.08 -14.81
N SER A 213 6.69 7.89 -14.91
CA SER A 213 5.34 7.48 -14.50
C SER A 213 4.64 6.52 -15.47
N THR A 214 5.15 6.34 -16.69
CA THR A 214 4.57 5.45 -17.71
C THR A 214 5.47 4.25 -18.09
N GLN A 215 6.73 4.23 -17.64
CA GLN A 215 7.68 3.11 -17.79
C GLN A 215 8.06 2.43 -16.47
N ASN A 216 7.56 2.90 -15.31
CA ASN A 216 7.61 2.16 -14.05
C ASN A 216 6.53 1.05 -13.94
N SER A 217 6.03 0.55 -15.08
CA SER A 217 5.18 -0.64 -15.13
C SER A 217 5.96 -1.94 -15.29
N ASP A 218 7.23 -1.91 -15.70
CA ASP A 218 8.03 -3.12 -15.84
C ASP A 218 9.49 -2.85 -15.45
N GLU A 219 9.95 -3.52 -14.39
CA GLU A 219 11.35 -3.65 -13.96
C GLU A 219 12.10 -2.40 -13.45
N SER A 220 11.73 -1.88 -12.26
CA SER A 220 12.69 -1.46 -11.19
C SER A 220 12.05 -0.68 -10.02
N ASN A 221 10.89 -1.12 -9.50
CA ASN A 221 10.45 -0.73 -8.16
C ASN A 221 10.85 -1.81 -7.15
N LYS A 222 12.10 -1.77 -6.67
CA LYS A 222 12.51 -2.57 -5.50
C LYS A 222 12.83 -1.78 -4.24
N ASN A 223 13.02 -0.46 -4.29
CA ASN A 223 13.52 0.27 -3.12
C ASN A 223 12.74 1.55 -2.74
N ASP A 224 11.44 1.62 -3.03
CA ASP A 224 10.54 2.52 -2.30
C ASP A 224 9.23 1.77 -1.97
N THR A 225 9.20 1.08 -0.82
CA THR A 225 8.03 0.33 -0.33
C THR A 225 7.64 0.74 1.10
N HIS A 226 7.26 2.00 1.24
CA HIS A 226 6.26 2.39 2.25
C HIS A 226 5.06 2.97 1.48
N ARG A 227 4.25 2.13 0.84
CA ARG A 227 3.29 1.24 1.52
C ARG A 227 3.38 -0.21 1.03
N LYS A 228 3.98 -1.10 1.82
CA LYS A 228 3.54 -2.51 1.84
C LYS A 228 2.06 -2.52 2.21
N GLN A 229 1.28 -3.44 1.63
CA GLN A 229 -0.15 -3.57 1.91
C GLN A 229 -0.44 -3.55 3.42
N PRO A 230 -1.63 -3.12 3.85
CA PRO A 230 -1.99 -3.18 5.27
C PRO A 230 -1.88 -4.62 5.81
N HIS A 231 -1.33 -4.77 7.01
CA HIS A 231 -1.18 -6.07 7.67
C HIS A 231 -2.52 -6.75 7.94
N GLN A 232 -3.54 -5.97 8.30
CA GLN A 232 -4.90 -6.44 8.52
C GLN A 232 -5.85 -5.79 7.53
N ARG A 233 -6.54 -6.59 6.70
CA ARG A 233 -7.49 -6.09 5.70
C ARG A 233 -8.78 -6.89 5.68
N ILE A 234 -9.92 -6.21 5.58
CA ILE A 234 -11.22 -6.82 5.36
C ILE A 234 -11.81 -6.29 4.05
N PHE A 235 -12.00 -7.20 3.10
CA PHE A 235 -12.71 -6.95 1.85
C PHE A 235 -14.20 -7.20 2.08
N PHE A 236 -15.03 -6.19 1.87
CA PHE A 236 -16.47 -6.28 2.13
C PHE A 236 -17.29 -5.62 1.02
N GLY A 237 -18.56 -6.01 0.94
CA GLY A 237 -19.47 -5.60 -0.13
C GLY A 237 -20.50 -6.69 -0.42
N ALA A 238 -21.39 -6.39 -1.35
CA ALA A 238 -22.51 -7.25 -1.71
C ALA A 238 -22.06 -8.62 -2.28
N PRO A 239 -22.94 -9.64 -2.32
CA PRO A 239 -22.62 -10.91 -2.97
C PRO A 239 -22.35 -10.71 -4.47
N GLY A 240 -21.32 -11.39 -4.97
CA GLY A 240 -20.97 -11.32 -6.40
C GLY A 240 -20.17 -10.08 -6.83
N THR A 241 -19.68 -9.23 -5.92
CA THR A 241 -18.83 -8.08 -6.28
C THR A 241 -17.36 -8.44 -6.52
N GLY A 242 -16.98 -9.71 -6.35
CA GLY A 242 -15.62 -10.17 -6.63
C GLY A 242 -14.62 -10.02 -5.47
N LYS A 243 -15.09 -9.88 -4.23
CA LYS A 243 -14.24 -9.74 -3.02
C LYS A 243 -13.11 -10.78 -2.94
N SER A 244 -13.45 -12.07 -2.93
CA SER A 244 -12.46 -13.16 -2.83
C SER A 244 -11.57 -13.23 -4.07
N TYR A 245 -12.07 -12.83 -5.25
CA TYR A 245 -11.27 -12.75 -6.47
C TYR A 245 -10.21 -11.65 -6.38
N LEU A 246 -10.60 -10.43 -6.01
CA LEU A 246 -9.67 -9.32 -5.85
C LEU A 246 -8.64 -9.60 -4.74
N LEU A 247 -9.07 -10.13 -3.60
CA LEU A 247 -8.17 -10.55 -2.53
C LEU A 247 -7.12 -11.54 -3.07
N ASN A 248 -7.54 -12.55 -3.86
CA ASN A 248 -6.63 -13.52 -4.45
C ASN A 248 -5.65 -12.91 -5.44
N GLU A 249 -6.12 -11.99 -6.29
CA GLU A 249 -5.24 -11.33 -7.26
C GLU A 249 -4.21 -10.44 -6.58
N GLU A 250 -4.56 -9.79 -5.46
CA GLU A 250 -3.58 -9.04 -4.68
C GLU A 250 -2.64 -9.94 -3.88
N ALA A 251 -3.16 -11.04 -3.31
CA ALA A 251 -2.33 -12.00 -2.60
C ALA A 251 -1.25 -12.60 -3.52
N LYS A 252 -1.60 -12.95 -4.76
CA LYS A 252 -0.63 -13.49 -5.74
C LYS A 252 0.47 -12.50 -6.15
N LYS A 253 0.24 -11.19 -6.01
CA LYS A 253 1.22 -10.15 -6.36
C LYS A 253 2.28 -10.02 -5.27
N ASP A 254 1.83 -10.08 -4.02
CA ASP A 254 2.65 -9.69 -2.86
C ASP A 254 3.18 -10.90 -2.05
N PHE A 255 2.65 -12.10 -2.31
CA PHE A 255 2.95 -13.31 -1.55
C PHE A 255 3.14 -14.55 -2.44
N GLU A 256 4.11 -15.39 -2.08
CA GLU A 256 4.25 -16.72 -2.65
C GLU A 256 3.10 -17.62 -2.20
N LYS A 257 2.66 -18.52 -3.08
CA LYS A 257 1.48 -19.37 -2.84
C LYS A 257 1.67 -20.28 -1.63
N GLU A 258 2.88 -20.77 -1.43
CA GLU A 258 3.30 -21.66 -0.34
C GLU A 258 3.34 -20.92 1.00
N CYS A 259 3.47 -19.59 0.97
CA CYS A 259 3.46 -18.72 2.15
C CYS A 259 2.04 -18.22 2.49
N CYS A 260 1.02 -18.68 1.76
CA CYS A 260 -0.37 -18.33 1.99
C CYS A 260 -1.13 -19.52 2.59
N GLU A 261 -1.74 -19.33 3.77
CA GLU A 261 -2.69 -20.28 4.34
C GLU A 261 -4.11 -19.69 4.29
N ARG A 262 -5.11 -20.51 3.93
CA ARG A 262 -6.50 -20.07 3.81
C ARG A 262 -7.42 -20.88 4.70
N VAL A 263 -8.35 -20.19 5.35
CA VAL A 263 -9.42 -20.79 6.15
C VAL A 263 -10.75 -20.09 5.90
N THR A 264 -11.86 -20.80 6.13
CA THR A 264 -13.21 -20.22 6.13
C THR A 264 -13.81 -20.29 7.53
N PHE A 265 -14.28 -19.15 8.04
CA PHE A 265 -14.97 -19.11 9.32
C PHE A 265 -16.41 -19.60 9.18
N HIS A 266 -16.86 -20.36 10.16
CA HIS A 266 -18.22 -20.91 10.23
C HIS A 266 -18.73 -20.81 11.67
N PRO A 267 -20.04 -20.97 11.94
CA PRO A 267 -20.62 -20.70 13.26
C PRO A 267 -19.96 -21.45 14.43
N ASN A 268 -19.49 -22.68 14.18
CA ASN A 268 -18.80 -23.53 15.17
C ASN A 268 -17.26 -23.39 15.15
N TYR A 269 -16.70 -22.39 14.48
CA TYR A 269 -15.25 -22.17 14.44
C TYR A 269 -14.81 -21.53 15.77
N MET A 270 -13.83 -22.14 16.45
CA MET A 270 -13.45 -21.80 17.83
C MET A 270 -11.97 -21.39 17.94
N TYR A 271 -11.60 -20.81 19.10
CA TYR A 271 -10.20 -20.49 19.44
C TYR A 271 -9.24 -21.67 19.20
N GLY A 272 -9.66 -22.89 19.56
CA GLY A 272 -8.86 -24.10 19.35
C GLY A 272 -8.63 -24.49 17.88
N ASN A 273 -9.44 -23.99 16.95
CA ASN A 273 -9.21 -24.16 15.51
C ASN A 273 -8.24 -23.11 14.96
N PHE A 274 -8.33 -21.88 15.50
CA PHE A 274 -7.56 -20.73 15.01
C PHE A 274 -6.16 -20.65 15.61
N VAL A 275 -6.06 -20.75 16.94
CA VAL A 275 -4.81 -20.65 17.69
C VAL A 275 -4.26 -22.04 18.02
N GLY A 276 -5.11 -22.92 18.54
CA GLY A 276 -4.75 -24.31 18.82
C GLY A 276 -5.32 -24.81 20.15
N ALA A 277 -5.29 -26.13 20.32
CA ALA A 277 -5.82 -26.78 21.51
C ALA A 277 -5.15 -28.14 21.74
N PHE A 278 -5.16 -28.60 23.00
CA PHE A 278 -4.87 -30.00 23.31
C PHE A 278 -5.96 -30.92 22.75
N LYS A 279 -5.54 -31.95 22.03
CA LYS A 279 -6.43 -32.99 21.52
C LYS A 279 -5.90 -34.38 21.90
N PRO A 280 -6.80 -35.35 22.13
CA PRO A 280 -6.39 -36.74 22.28
C PRO A 280 -5.77 -37.23 20.95
N PHE A 281 -4.63 -37.90 21.06
CA PHE A 281 -3.85 -38.41 19.93
C PHE A 281 -3.43 -39.85 20.20
N PRO A 282 -3.73 -40.79 19.30
CA PRO A 282 -3.36 -42.18 19.48
C PRO A 282 -1.85 -42.35 19.36
N LYS A 283 -1.27 -43.08 20.31
CA LYS A 283 0.15 -43.45 20.31
C LYS A 283 0.26 -44.95 20.53
N LYS A 284 0.90 -45.63 19.56
CA LYS A 284 1.29 -47.04 19.72
C LYS A 284 2.49 -47.13 20.66
N ILE A 285 2.33 -47.90 21.73
CA ILE A 285 3.40 -48.25 22.67
C ILE A 285 3.51 -49.78 22.62
N GLY A 286 4.45 -50.29 21.81
CA GLY A 286 4.49 -51.71 21.44
C GLY A 286 3.28 -52.10 20.60
N GLU A 287 2.58 -53.16 20.99
CA GLU A 287 1.34 -53.64 20.34
C GLU A 287 0.06 -52.98 20.89
N GLN A 288 0.14 -52.18 21.96
CA GLN A 288 -1.01 -51.52 22.57
C GLN A 288 -1.20 -50.09 22.06
N GLU A 289 -2.45 -49.73 21.75
CA GLU A 289 -2.84 -48.36 21.47
C GLU A 289 -3.18 -47.63 22.78
N SER A 290 -2.51 -46.50 23.01
CA SER A 290 -2.74 -45.62 24.15
C SER A 290 -3.14 -44.22 23.67
N ILE A 291 -3.92 -43.49 24.48
CA ILE A 291 -4.27 -42.10 24.19
C ILE A 291 -3.27 -41.18 24.88
N THR A 292 -2.63 -40.31 24.11
CA THR A 292 -1.81 -39.21 24.63
C THR A 292 -2.49 -37.89 24.34
N TYR A 293 -2.12 -36.82 25.03
CA TYR A 293 -2.58 -35.48 24.70
C TYR A 293 -1.48 -34.74 23.96
N LYS A 294 -1.83 -34.16 22.80
CA LYS A 294 -0.91 -33.38 21.99
C LYS A 294 -1.52 -32.01 21.69
N TYR A 295 -0.73 -30.95 21.84
CA TYR A 295 -1.11 -29.64 21.38
C TYR A 295 -1.14 -29.64 19.84
N ILE A 296 -2.30 -29.32 19.27
CA ILE A 296 -2.48 -29.21 17.83
C ILE A 296 -2.58 -27.71 17.51
N PRO A 297 -1.57 -27.12 16.83
CA PRO A 297 -1.59 -25.70 16.49
C PRO A 297 -2.71 -25.41 15.48
N GLY A 298 -3.39 -24.29 15.68
CA GLY A 298 -4.34 -23.74 14.72
C GLY A 298 -3.66 -23.04 13.55
N VAL A 299 -4.47 -22.58 12.58
CA VAL A 299 -3.99 -21.94 11.35
C VAL A 299 -3.09 -20.73 11.63
N LEU A 300 -3.44 -19.89 12.61
CA LEU A 300 -2.66 -18.70 12.93
C LEU A 300 -1.27 -19.07 13.48
N ILE A 301 -1.21 -20.01 14.42
CA ILE A 301 0.05 -20.40 15.05
C ILE A 301 0.98 -21.11 14.06
N ARG A 302 0.43 -21.92 13.14
CA ARG A 302 1.24 -22.49 12.05
C ARG A 302 1.88 -21.39 11.21
N GLN A 303 1.08 -20.41 10.79
CA GLN A 303 1.59 -19.32 9.96
C GLN A 303 2.59 -18.43 10.70
N LEU A 304 2.34 -18.18 11.99
CA LEU A 304 3.21 -17.39 12.87
C LEU A 304 4.60 -18.03 13.05
N ILE A 305 4.65 -19.35 13.21
CA ILE A 305 5.92 -20.07 13.34
C ILE A 305 6.77 -19.90 12.08
N GLU A 306 6.17 -20.05 10.91
CA GLU A 306 6.91 -19.88 9.65
C GLU A 306 7.38 -18.43 9.48
N ALA A 307 6.57 -17.45 9.89
CA ALA A 307 6.96 -16.04 9.91
C ALA A 307 8.15 -15.76 10.84
N TYR A 308 8.22 -16.39 12.01
CA TYR A 308 9.38 -16.27 12.90
C TYR A 308 10.63 -16.94 12.35
N LYS A 309 10.49 -18.09 11.69
CA LYS A 309 11.61 -18.83 11.10
C LYS A 309 12.24 -18.07 9.92
N ASN A 310 11.44 -17.30 9.18
CA ASN A 310 11.85 -16.68 7.92
C ASN A 310 11.46 -15.19 7.87
N GLU A 311 12.20 -14.34 8.58
CA GLU A 311 11.92 -12.90 8.74
C GLU A 311 11.86 -12.11 7.42
N ASN A 312 12.57 -12.59 6.39
CA ASN A 312 12.64 -11.94 5.07
C ASN A 312 11.50 -12.35 4.13
N ILE A 313 10.65 -13.31 4.53
CA ILE A 313 9.56 -13.85 3.72
C ILE A 313 8.24 -13.38 4.33
N ASN A 314 7.36 -12.81 3.50
CA ASN A 314 6.03 -12.42 3.92
C ASN A 314 5.09 -13.63 3.89
N TYR A 315 4.29 -13.77 4.95
CA TYR A 315 3.29 -14.81 5.10
C TYR A 315 1.89 -14.20 5.20
N LEU A 316 0.92 -14.86 4.56
CA LEU A 316 -0.46 -14.38 4.51
C LEU A 316 -1.44 -15.43 5.02
N LEU A 317 -2.20 -15.08 6.04
CA LEU A 317 -3.38 -15.82 6.46
C LEU A 317 -4.64 -15.20 5.86
N ILE A 318 -5.32 -15.96 5.00
CA ILE A 318 -6.59 -15.56 4.38
C ILE A 318 -7.76 -16.16 5.18
N ILE A 319 -8.66 -15.32 5.67
CA ILE A 319 -9.88 -15.70 6.38
C ILE A 319 -11.10 -15.37 5.53
N GLU A 320 -11.72 -16.39 4.93
CA GLU A 320 -13.01 -16.21 4.25
C GLU A 320 -14.15 -16.10 5.27
N GLU A 321 -15.09 -15.21 4.99
CA GLU A 321 -16.34 -15.05 5.74
C GLU A 321 -16.12 -14.80 7.24
N ILE A 322 -15.21 -13.87 7.58
CA ILE A 322 -14.75 -13.63 8.96
C ILE A 322 -15.91 -13.37 9.94
N ASN A 323 -17.00 -12.78 9.48
CA ASN A 323 -18.18 -12.49 10.30
C ASN A 323 -19.16 -13.66 10.44
N ARG A 324 -18.87 -14.88 9.95
CA ARG A 324 -19.69 -16.07 10.23
C ARG A 324 -19.35 -16.79 11.53
N ALA A 325 -18.29 -16.37 12.22
CA ALA A 325 -17.93 -16.85 13.55
C ALA A 325 -17.97 -15.71 14.56
N ASN A 326 -18.02 -16.04 15.85
CA ASN A 326 -17.81 -15.06 16.91
C ASN A 326 -16.32 -14.68 16.95
N VAL A 327 -15.95 -13.62 16.21
CA VAL A 327 -14.55 -13.20 16.03
C VAL A 327 -13.84 -12.89 17.34
N ALA A 328 -14.53 -12.31 18.33
CA ALA A 328 -13.95 -12.02 19.63
C ALA A 328 -13.56 -13.31 20.36
N ALA A 329 -14.42 -14.34 20.32
CA ALA A 329 -14.13 -15.64 20.92
C ALA A 329 -13.08 -16.44 20.14
N VAL A 330 -13.04 -16.31 18.81
CA VAL A 330 -12.07 -17.01 17.96
C VAL A 330 -10.66 -16.44 18.13
N PHE A 331 -10.51 -15.12 18.22
CA PHE A 331 -9.21 -14.48 18.42
C PHE A 331 -8.78 -14.48 19.90
N GLY A 332 -9.71 -14.43 20.86
CA GLY A 332 -9.35 -14.47 22.28
C GLY A 332 -8.40 -13.35 22.68
N ASP A 333 -7.29 -13.69 23.34
CA ASP A 333 -6.23 -12.77 23.76
C ASP A 333 -5.33 -12.27 22.61
N ILE A 334 -5.16 -13.07 21.56
CA ILE A 334 -4.47 -12.67 20.30
C ILE A 334 -5.07 -11.39 19.71
N PHE A 335 -6.34 -11.10 20.01
CA PHE A 335 -7.01 -9.87 19.64
C PHE A 335 -6.17 -8.60 19.91
N GLN A 336 -5.43 -8.57 21.03
CA GLN A 336 -4.57 -7.44 21.39
C GLN A 336 -3.37 -7.30 20.45
N LEU A 337 -2.87 -8.41 19.89
CA LEU A 337 -1.73 -8.40 18.97
C LEU A 337 -2.06 -7.81 17.60
N LEU A 338 -3.35 -7.59 17.28
CA LEU A 338 -3.74 -6.96 16.02
C LEU A 338 -3.44 -5.46 15.99
N ASP A 339 -3.20 -4.81 17.14
CA ASP A 339 -2.69 -3.44 17.17
C ASP A 339 -1.25 -3.42 16.65
N ARG A 340 -1.02 -2.75 15.51
CA ARG A 340 0.25 -2.73 14.77
C ARG A 340 1.00 -1.42 14.98
N ASP A 341 2.33 -1.51 15.16
CA ASP A 341 3.22 -0.35 15.19
C ASP A 341 3.59 0.12 13.78
N ILE A 342 4.43 1.16 13.70
CA ILE A 342 4.86 1.75 12.42
C ILE A 342 5.70 0.78 11.56
N ASN A 343 6.31 -0.23 12.17
CA ASN A 343 7.11 -1.24 11.49
C ASN A 343 6.24 -2.43 11.04
N GLY A 344 4.96 -2.45 11.43
CA GLY A 344 4.04 -3.54 11.14
C GLY A 344 4.13 -4.72 12.10
N GLU A 345 4.87 -4.60 13.20
CA GLU A 345 4.85 -5.59 14.28
C GLU A 345 3.69 -5.29 15.24
N SER A 346 3.27 -6.26 16.05
CA SER A 346 2.30 -5.96 17.11
C SER A 346 2.91 -5.02 18.16
N GLU A 347 2.16 -3.99 18.55
CA GLU A 347 2.59 -2.97 19.52
C GLU A 347 2.82 -3.56 20.92
N TYR A 348 2.12 -4.65 21.23
CA TYR A 348 2.20 -5.37 22.49
C TYR A 348 2.54 -6.84 22.24
N GLU A 349 3.09 -7.49 23.27
CA GLU A 349 3.13 -8.94 23.37
C GLU A 349 2.05 -9.45 24.33
N ILE A 350 1.68 -10.71 24.21
CA ILE A 350 0.82 -11.40 25.19
C ILE A 350 1.54 -12.62 25.78
N THR A 351 1.15 -13.00 26.99
CA THR A 351 1.67 -14.20 27.65
C THR A 351 1.16 -15.46 26.97
N THR A 352 2.06 -16.41 26.73
CA THR A 352 1.69 -17.72 26.18
C THR A 352 1.19 -18.66 27.27
N SER A 353 0.13 -19.41 26.97
CA SER A 353 -0.26 -20.60 27.74
C SER A 353 0.89 -21.60 27.84
N ARG A 354 0.93 -22.43 28.89
CA ARG A 354 2.01 -23.42 29.08
C ARG A 354 2.10 -24.38 27.91
N GLU A 355 0.96 -24.80 27.38
CA GLU A 355 0.87 -25.72 26.25
C GLU A 355 1.52 -25.14 24.99
N LEU A 356 1.21 -23.87 24.69
CA LEU A 356 1.80 -23.14 23.57
C LEU A 356 3.31 -22.91 23.78
N GLN A 357 3.76 -22.64 25.00
CA GLN A 357 5.20 -22.53 25.31
C GLN A 357 5.94 -23.82 24.99
N GLU A 358 5.43 -24.97 25.47
CA GLU A 358 6.04 -26.27 25.22
C GLU A 358 6.08 -26.60 23.72
N PHE A 359 5.03 -26.21 22.98
CA PHE A 359 4.99 -26.33 21.53
C PHE A 359 6.01 -25.42 20.83
N LEU A 360 6.04 -24.11 21.13
CA LEU A 360 6.98 -23.16 20.54
C LEU A 360 8.43 -23.53 20.82
N LYS A 361 8.73 -23.94 22.06
CA LYS A 361 10.05 -24.46 22.44
C LYS A 361 10.48 -25.60 21.52
N LYS A 362 9.57 -26.51 21.20
CA LYS A 362 9.88 -27.65 20.36
C LYS A 362 10.11 -27.24 18.91
N GLU A 363 9.23 -26.41 18.36
CA GLU A 363 9.26 -26.01 16.94
C GLU A 363 10.38 -25.02 16.61
N LEU A 364 10.83 -24.23 17.59
CA LEU A 364 11.83 -23.17 17.41
C LEU A 364 13.18 -23.50 18.06
N LYS A 365 13.36 -24.69 18.66
CA LYS A 365 14.59 -25.07 19.38
C LYS A 365 15.84 -25.02 18.52
N GLU A 366 15.72 -25.50 17.28
CA GLU A 366 16.83 -25.69 16.34
C GLU A 366 16.87 -24.59 15.28
N VAL A 367 16.06 -23.55 15.46
CA VAL A 367 15.97 -22.41 14.53
C VAL A 367 16.81 -21.27 15.09
N GLU A 368 17.71 -20.74 14.27
CA GLU A 368 18.47 -19.53 14.61
C GLU A 368 17.58 -18.29 14.42
N LEU A 369 16.83 -17.94 15.47
CA LEU A 369 16.02 -16.71 15.49
C LEU A 369 16.92 -15.48 15.70
N SER A 370 16.55 -14.33 15.12
CA SER A 370 17.23 -13.07 15.41
C SER A 370 17.09 -12.67 16.89
N ASP A 371 18.02 -11.84 17.36
CA ASP A 371 17.98 -11.32 18.73
C ASP A 371 16.70 -10.52 19.00
N ASN A 372 16.16 -9.81 18.00
CA ASN A 372 14.89 -9.09 18.12
C ASN A 372 13.73 -10.06 18.44
N ILE A 373 13.58 -11.12 17.64
CA ILE A 373 12.53 -12.11 17.86
C ILE A 373 12.71 -12.83 19.19
N LYS A 374 13.94 -13.28 19.51
CA LYS A 374 14.24 -13.96 20.79
C LYS A 374 13.86 -13.10 21.99
N ASN A 375 14.23 -11.82 21.97
CA ASN A 375 13.94 -10.90 23.06
C ASN A 375 12.42 -10.69 23.25
N LYS A 376 11.66 -10.55 22.16
CA LYS A 376 10.20 -10.35 22.21
C LYS A 376 9.43 -11.61 22.64
N LEU A 377 9.90 -12.80 22.23
CA LEU A 377 9.34 -14.08 22.69
C LEU A 377 9.61 -14.35 24.18
N GLY A 378 10.60 -13.64 24.74
CA GLY A 378 10.99 -13.73 26.14
C GLY A 378 11.61 -15.08 26.51
N ASP A 379 12.06 -15.16 27.75
CA ASP A 379 12.63 -16.40 28.27
C ASP A 379 11.65 -17.55 28.10
N ASN A 380 12.14 -18.68 27.61
CA ASN A 380 11.35 -19.89 27.45
C ASN A 380 10.08 -19.71 26.59
N PHE A 381 10.06 -18.74 25.66
CA PHE A 381 8.90 -18.44 24.81
C PHE A 381 7.65 -18.05 25.61
N SER A 382 7.85 -17.41 26.77
CA SER A 382 6.78 -16.98 27.69
C SER A 382 5.84 -15.91 27.11
N LYS A 383 6.20 -15.33 25.96
CA LYS A 383 5.41 -14.35 25.23
C LYS A 383 5.30 -14.69 23.74
N ILE A 384 4.28 -14.13 23.10
CA ILE A 384 4.13 -14.08 21.63
C ILE A 384 3.72 -12.70 21.17
N PHE A 385 4.04 -12.41 19.92
CA PHE A 385 3.74 -11.15 19.22
C PHE A 385 3.51 -11.45 17.74
N LEU A 386 2.87 -10.59 16.96
CA LEU A 386 2.78 -10.82 15.51
C LEU A 386 3.89 -10.03 14.80
N PRO A 387 4.78 -10.68 14.02
CA PRO A 387 5.88 -10.01 13.35
C PRO A 387 5.42 -9.24 12.10
N SER A 388 6.27 -8.34 11.61
CA SER A 388 5.98 -7.43 10.48
C SER A 388 5.83 -8.13 9.14
N ASN A 389 6.31 -9.36 9.02
CA ASN A 389 6.16 -10.20 7.86
C ASN A 389 4.91 -11.10 7.90
N LEU A 390 4.04 -10.99 8.93
CA LEU A 390 2.77 -11.73 8.99
C LEU A 390 1.55 -10.83 8.73
N TYR A 391 0.81 -11.19 7.69
CA TYR A 391 -0.38 -10.50 7.20
C TYR A 391 -1.62 -11.37 7.42
N ILE A 392 -2.76 -10.72 7.70
CA ILE A 392 -4.05 -11.37 7.88
C ILE A 392 -5.09 -10.62 7.04
N TRP A 393 -5.54 -11.23 5.95
CA TRP A 393 -6.56 -10.64 5.09
C TRP A 393 -7.84 -11.46 5.16
N ALA A 394 -8.97 -10.80 5.03
CA ALA A 394 -10.25 -11.44 5.20
C ALA A 394 -11.31 -10.96 4.22
N THR A 395 -12.33 -11.78 4.01
CA THR A 395 -13.57 -11.39 3.32
C THR A 395 -14.73 -11.33 4.32
N MET A 396 -15.65 -10.42 4.09
CA MET A 396 -16.84 -10.23 4.92
C MET A 396 -18.09 -10.10 4.03
N ASN A 397 -19.11 -10.88 4.33
CA ASN A 397 -20.44 -10.74 3.71
C ASN A 397 -21.33 -9.99 4.69
N SER A 398 -21.69 -8.74 4.41
CA SER A 398 -22.34 -7.89 5.41
C SER A 398 -23.81 -8.26 5.68
N ALA A 399 -24.48 -8.93 4.74
CA ALA A 399 -25.94 -9.12 4.72
C ALA A 399 -26.44 -10.56 4.86
N ASP A 400 -25.54 -11.53 4.78
CA ASP A 400 -25.92 -12.95 4.75
C ASP A 400 -26.61 -13.37 6.05
N GLN A 401 -27.53 -14.32 5.94
CA GLN A 401 -28.14 -14.91 7.13
C GLN A 401 -27.08 -15.65 7.97
N GLY A 402 -27.12 -15.45 9.29
CA GLY A 402 -26.22 -16.10 10.24
C GLY A 402 -24.87 -15.42 10.44
N VAL A 403 -24.68 -14.19 9.93
CA VAL A 403 -23.48 -13.39 10.27
C VAL A 403 -23.60 -12.78 11.66
N MET A 404 -22.48 -12.77 12.38
CA MET A 404 -22.32 -12.20 13.70
C MET A 404 -21.87 -10.74 13.60
N PRO A 405 -22.35 -9.85 14.48
CA PRO A 405 -21.88 -8.48 14.53
C PRO A 405 -20.40 -8.44 14.97
N ILE A 406 -19.60 -7.68 14.23
CA ILE A 406 -18.21 -7.38 14.62
C ILE A 406 -18.22 -6.08 15.44
N ASP A 407 -17.63 -6.12 16.64
CA ASP A 407 -17.53 -4.96 17.52
C ASP A 407 -16.59 -3.87 16.99
N THR A 408 -16.72 -2.66 17.53
CA THR A 408 -15.95 -1.49 17.07
C THR A 408 -14.47 -1.56 17.44
N ALA A 409 -14.12 -2.21 18.55
CA ALA A 409 -12.72 -2.40 18.94
C ALA A 409 -12.00 -3.38 18.00
N PHE A 410 -12.71 -4.36 17.45
CA PHE A 410 -12.20 -5.21 16.40
C PHE A 410 -12.07 -4.45 15.10
N LYS A 411 -13.12 -3.75 14.66
CA LYS A 411 -13.09 -3.00 13.40
C LYS A 411 -11.92 -2.01 13.30
N ARG A 412 -11.60 -1.25 14.35
CA ARG A 412 -10.52 -0.24 14.28
C ARG A 412 -9.11 -0.81 14.00
N ARG A 413 -8.92 -2.13 14.10
CA ARG A 413 -7.64 -2.83 13.89
C ARG A 413 -7.47 -3.40 12.49
N TRP A 414 -8.44 -3.14 11.62
CA TRP A 414 -8.44 -3.62 10.25
C TRP A 414 -8.64 -2.46 9.30
N GLU A 415 -7.93 -2.50 8.17
CA GLU A 415 -8.29 -1.66 7.05
C GLU A 415 -9.48 -2.28 6.31
N PHE A 416 -10.58 -1.53 6.27
CA PHE A 416 -11.78 -1.92 5.55
C PHE A 416 -11.70 -1.46 4.11
N ARG A 417 -11.78 -2.41 3.18
CA ARG A 417 -11.88 -2.13 1.75
C ARG A 417 -13.25 -2.51 1.22
N TYR A 418 -14.00 -1.47 0.88
CA TYR A 418 -15.29 -1.63 0.21
C TYR A 418 -15.08 -2.00 -1.26
N ILE A 419 -15.81 -2.99 -1.74
CA ILE A 419 -15.88 -3.37 -3.15
C ILE A 419 -17.27 -3.03 -3.66
N GLY A 420 -17.34 -2.04 -4.54
CA GLY A 420 -18.55 -1.48 -5.11
C GLY A 420 -19.36 -2.50 -5.91
N ILE A 421 -20.67 -2.27 -5.97
CA ILE A 421 -21.62 -3.15 -6.65
C ILE A 421 -21.32 -3.32 -8.15
N ASP A 422 -20.60 -2.38 -8.76
CA ASP A 422 -20.29 -2.34 -10.19
C ASP A 422 -18.78 -2.34 -10.49
N ASP A 423 -17.90 -2.36 -9.49
CA ASP A 423 -16.44 -2.18 -9.66
C ASP A 423 -15.79 -3.28 -10.51
N ALA A 424 -16.36 -4.48 -10.48
CA ALA A 424 -15.83 -5.65 -11.18
C ALA A 424 -16.37 -5.81 -12.61
N VAL A 425 -17.19 -4.88 -13.10
CA VAL A 425 -17.72 -4.90 -14.47
C VAL A 425 -16.62 -4.51 -15.46
N ASP A 426 -16.42 -5.34 -16.48
CA ASP A 426 -15.53 -5.06 -17.61
C ASP A 426 -16.30 -5.11 -18.96
N LYS A 427 -15.57 -4.90 -20.07
CA LYS A 427 -16.17 -4.92 -21.42
C LYS A 427 -16.82 -6.26 -21.81
N SER A 428 -16.43 -7.37 -21.18
CA SER A 428 -16.96 -8.69 -21.51
C SER A 428 -18.43 -8.87 -21.10
N PHE A 429 -18.90 -8.07 -20.12
CA PHE A 429 -20.31 -8.08 -19.69
C PHE A 429 -21.30 -7.66 -20.77
N ALA A 430 -20.84 -6.99 -21.83
CA ALA A 430 -21.66 -6.68 -22.99
C ALA A 430 -22.17 -7.93 -23.74
N ASN A 431 -21.49 -9.07 -23.56
CA ASN A 431 -21.76 -10.32 -24.26
C ASN A 431 -22.64 -11.29 -23.46
N TYR A 432 -22.78 -11.11 -22.15
CA TYR A 432 -23.54 -12.03 -21.30
C TYR A 432 -25.03 -11.70 -21.42
N LYS A 433 -25.77 -12.56 -22.11
CA LYS A 433 -27.19 -12.35 -22.42
C LYS A 433 -28.01 -13.57 -22.07
N PHE A 434 -29.23 -13.34 -21.59
CA PHE A 434 -30.21 -14.39 -21.31
C PHE A 434 -31.56 -14.00 -21.92
N LYS A 435 -32.44 -14.99 -22.10
CA LYS A 435 -33.78 -14.80 -22.66
C LYS A 435 -34.72 -14.25 -21.61
N ILE A 436 -35.48 -13.22 -21.97
CA ILE A 436 -36.55 -12.67 -21.13
C ILE A 436 -37.94 -13.19 -21.55
N ASN A 437 -38.04 -13.68 -22.79
CA ASN A 437 -39.20 -14.35 -23.35
C ASN A 437 -38.73 -15.23 -24.53
N SER A 438 -39.65 -15.75 -25.34
CA SER A 438 -39.31 -16.64 -26.47
C SER A 438 -38.57 -15.96 -27.62
N LEU A 439 -38.63 -14.63 -27.74
CA LEU A 439 -38.13 -13.86 -28.89
C LEU A 439 -36.99 -12.90 -28.53
N GLU A 440 -36.84 -12.52 -27.26
CA GLU A 440 -35.96 -11.44 -26.87
C GLU A 440 -34.95 -11.88 -25.81
N VAL A 441 -33.75 -11.30 -25.91
CA VAL A 441 -32.68 -11.40 -24.93
C VAL A 441 -32.36 -10.06 -24.30
N VAL A 442 -31.82 -10.09 -23.09
CA VAL A 442 -31.29 -8.93 -22.39
C VAL A 442 -29.90 -9.23 -21.84
N LYS A 443 -29.09 -8.18 -21.67
CA LYS A 443 -27.79 -8.28 -21.00
C LYS A 443 -27.98 -8.54 -19.51
N TRP A 444 -27.20 -9.48 -18.99
CA TRP A 444 -27.17 -9.81 -17.56
C TRP A 444 -26.88 -8.57 -16.70
N ASP A 445 -25.90 -7.75 -17.12
CA ASP A 445 -25.47 -6.57 -16.37
C ASP A 445 -26.57 -5.51 -16.25
N ASP A 446 -27.30 -5.28 -17.35
CA ASP A 446 -28.42 -4.33 -17.38
C ASP A 446 -29.58 -4.82 -16.49
N PHE A 447 -29.89 -6.13 -16.56
CA PHE A 447 -30.92 -6.74 -15.73
C PHE A 447 -30.62 -6.61 -14.23
N ARG A 448 -29.42 -7.01 -13.77
CA ARG A 448 -29.07 -6.91 -12.34
C ARG A 448 -29.09 -5.46 -11.84
N LYS A 449 -28.67 -4.50 -12.68
CA LYS A 449 -28.67 -3.07 -12.32
C LYS A 449 -30.09 -2.56 -12.14
N GLU A 450 -31.01 -2.93 -13.03
CA GLU A 450 -32.40 -2.53 -12.91
C GLU A 450 -33.09 -3.18 -11.69
N VAL A 451 -32.78 -4.46 -11.41
CA VAL A 451 -33.21 -5.11 -10.16
C VAL A 451 -32.65 -4.37 -8.94
N ASN A 452 -31.36 -4.03 -8.93
CA ASN A 452 -30.72 -3.31 -7.82
C ASN A 452 -31.34 -1.94 -7.58
N LYS A 453 -31.72 -1.19 -8.63
CA LYS A 453 -32.46 0.08 -8.49
C LYS A 453 -33.77 -0.12 -7.72
N ARG A 454 -34.49 -1.22 -7.98
CA ARG A 454 -35.75 -1.51 -7.30
C ARG A 454 -35.56 -1.93 -5.86
N LEU A 455 -34.57 -2.80 -5.60
CA LEU A 455 -34.20 -3.14 -4.23
C LEU A 455 -33.84 -1.89 -3.43
N SER A 456 -33.07 -0.98 -4.03
CA SER A 456 -32.71 0.31 -3.42
C SER A 456 -33.92 1.21 -3.16
N LYS A 457 -34.89 1.29 -4.09
CA LYS A 457 -36.16 2.03 -3.88
C LYS A 457 -36.98 1.48 -2.71
N LEU A 458 -36.83 0.18 -2.39
CA LEU A 458 -37.46 -0.47 -1.24
C LEU A 458 -36.65 -0.31 0.05
N ASN A 459 -35.58 0.50 0.05
CA ASN A 459 -34.62 0.65 1.16
C ASN A 459 -34.00 -0.67 1.59
N ILE A 460 -33.86 -1.64 0.67
CA ILE A 460 -33.10 -2.85 0.93
C ILE A 460 -31.62 -2.46 0.98
N PRO A 461 -30.87 -2.88 2.02
CA PRO A 461 -29.48 -2.46 2.17
C PRO A 461 -28.57 -2.91 1.01
N GLU A 462 -27.54 -2.12 0.72
CA GLU A 462 -26.65 -2.31 -0.43
C GLU A 462 -25.96 -3.69 -0.44
N ASP A 463 -25.68 -4.23 0.73
CA ASP A 463 -25.05 -5.53 0.91
C ASP A 463 -25.94 -6.72 0.50
N LYS A 464 -27.25 -6.50 0.29
CA LYS A 464 -28.18 -7.47 -0.32
C LYS A 464 -28.34 -7.29 -1.83
N LEU A 465 -27.69 -6.31 -2.44
CA LEU A 465 -27.75 -6.10 -3.89
C LEU A 465 -26.95 -7.17 -4.64
N ILE A 466 -27.18 -7.24 -5.95
CA ILE A 466 -26.62 -8.26 -6.83
C ILE A 466 -25.40 -7.71 -7.56
N GLY A 467 -24.22 -8.22 -7.21
CA GLY A 467 -22.98 -7.91 -7.92
C GLY A 467 -22.87 -8.61 -9.29
N PRO A 468 -21.95 -8.17 -10.15
CA PRO A 468 -21.77 -8.67 -11.51
C PRO A 468 -21.50 -10.18 -11.58
N TYR A 469 -20.73 -10.70 -10.64
CA TYR A 469 -20.36 -12.11 -10.54
C TYR A 469 -21.22 -12.90 -9.54
N PHE A 470 -22.45 -12.45 -9.27
CA PHE A 470 -23.44 -13.26 -8.55
C PHE A 470 -23.71 -14.58 -9.29
N ILE A 471 -23.63 -14.53 -10.62
CA ILE A 471 -23.42 -15.70 -11.46
C ILE A 471 -21.90 -15.79 -11.75
N SER A 472 -21.32 -16.97 -11.58
CA SER A 472 -19.87 -17.14 -11.73
C SER A 472 -19.40 -16.80 -13.16
N LYS A 473 -18.18 -16.27 -13.26
CA LYS A 473 -17.55 -15.94 -14.56
C LYS A 473 -17.55 -17.13 -15.53
N SER A 474 -17.32 -18.34 -15.03
CA SER A 474 -17.35 -19.57 -15.85
C SER A 474 -18.72 -19.84 -16.47
N ILE A 475 -19.81 -19.58 -15.75
CA ILE A 475 -21.16 -19.76 -16.29
C ILE A 475 -21.45 -18.66 -17.30
N LEU A 476 -21.18 -17.40 -16.93
CA LEU A 476 -21.40 -16.25 -17.81
C LEU A 476 -20.68 -16.37 -19.16
N GLN A 477 -19.48 -16.95 -19.17
CA GLN A 477 -18.66 -17.09 -20.38
C GLN A 477 -19.04 -18.27 -21.28
N ASN A 478 -19.54 -19.37 -20.70
CA ASN A 478 -19.67 -20.63 -21.42
C ASN A 478 -21.13 -21.03 -21.72
N TYR A 479 -22.12 -20.36 -21.12
CA TYR A 479 -23.51 -20.74 -21.27
C TYR A 479 -24.17 -19.97 -22.40
N GLU A 480 -24.95 -20.69 -23.21
CA GLU A 480 -25.82 -20.08 -24.20
C GLU A 480 -26.98 -19.33 -23.51
N PRO A 481 -27.63 -18.36 -24.18
CA PRO A 481 -28.68 -17.55 -23.56
C PRO A 481 -29.79 -18.36 -22.89
N SER A 482 -30.19 -19.51 -23.46
CA SER A 482 -31.22 -20.38 -22.86
C SER A 482 -30.75 -21.01 -21.54
N GLU A 483 -29.50 -21.46 -21.48
CA GLU A 483 -28.93 -22.07 -20.26
C GLU A 483 -28.72 -21.00 -19.18
N LEU A 484 -28.25 -19.81 -19.57
CA LEU A 484 -28.10 -18.69 -18.63
C LEU A 484 -29.45 -18.24 -18.07
N THR A 485 -30.53 -18.34 -18.85
CA THR A 485 -31.90 -18.03 -18.39
C THR A 485 -32.31 -18.92 -17.22
N GLU A 486 -32.02 -20.23 -17.31
CA GLU A 486 -32.30 -21.18 -16.24
C GLU A 486 -31.45 -20.87 -14.99
N VAL A 487 -30.20 -20.45 -15.17
CA VAL A 487 -29.36 -20.02 -14.02
C VAL A 487 -29.90 -18.75 -13.36
N VAL A 488 -30.34 -17.75 -14.13
CA VAL A 488 -30.95 -16.54 -13.59
C VAL A 488 -32.22 -16.90 -12.80
N LYS A 489 -33.06 -17.77 -13.35
CA LYS A 489 -34.24 -18.30 -12.67
C LYS A 489 -33.87 -18.97 -11.34
N ASP A 490 -32.98 -19.96 -11.37
CA ASP A 490 -32.71 -20.83 -10.21
C ASP A 490 -31.84 -20.18 -9.12
N LYS A 491 -31.01 -19.19 -9.48
CA LYS A 491 -30.15 -18.50 -8.51
C LYS A 491 -30.67 -17.12 -8.14
N VAL A 492 -30.94 -16.29 -9.14
CA VAL A 492 -31.23 -14.86 -8.91
C VAL A 492 -32.65 -14.71 -8.37
N LEU A 493 -33.64 -15.36 -8.99
CA LEU A 493 -35.01 -15.28 -8.47
C LEU A 493 -35.13 -15.96 -7.10
N MET A 494 -34.47 -17.11 -6.90
CA MET A 494 -34.43 -17.76 -5.59
C MET A 494 -33.87 -16.82 -4.52
N TYR A 495 -32.77 -16.13 -4.81
CA TYR A 495 -32.17 -15.16 -3.90
C TYR A 495 -33.09 -13.98 -3.60
N LEU A 496 -33.72 -13.40 -4.63
CA LEU A 496 -34.69 -12.32 -4.45
C LEU A 496 -35.89 -12.79 -3.60
N TYR A 497 -36.38 -14.00 -3.87
CA TYR A 497 -37.54 -14.55 -3.21
C TYR A 497 -37.23 -14.91 -1.75
N GLU A 498 -36.19 -15.69 -1.47
CA GLU A 498 -35.92 -16.23 -0.12
C GLU A 498 -35.08 -15.32 0.78
N ASP A 499 -34.34 -14.36 0.23
CA ASP A 499 -33.45 -13.53 1.06
C ASP A 499 -33.58 -12.03 0.80
N ALA A 500 -33.12 -11.52 -0.35
CA ALA A 500 -32.98 -10.08 -0.57
C ALA A 500 -34.28 -9.31 -0.41
N ALA A 501 -35.37 -9.84 -0.98
CA ALA A 501 -36.69 -9.23 -0.92
C ALA A 501 -37.71 -10.09 -0.15
N ARG A 502 -37.26 -10.98 0.75
CA ARG A 502 -38.15 -11.89 1.51
C ARG A 502 -39.32 -11.17 2.19
N ALA A 503 -39.05 -10.03 2.82
CA ALA A 503 -40.06 -9.20 3.49
C ALA A 503 -40.80 -8.24 2.54
N TYR A 504 -40.34 -8.10 1.30
CA TYR A 504 -40.78 -7.09 0.33
C TYR A 504 -41.32 -7.71 -0.97
N ARG A 505 -41.63 -9.02 -0.99
CA ARG A 505 -42.09 -9.74 -2.19
C ARG A 505 -43.26 -9.06 -2.88
N SER A 506 -44.25 -8.60 -2.11
CA SER A 506 -45.45 -7.90 -2.60
C SER A 506 -45.22 -6.48 -3.13
N LEU A 507 -44.06 -5.90 -2.82
CA LEU A 507 -43.65 -4.60 -3.29
C LEU A 507 -42.71 -4.72 -4.49
N LEU A 508 -41.96 -5.81 -4.59
CA LEU A 508 -41.03 -6.07 -5.69
C LEU A 508 -41.71 -6.72 -6.90
N PHE A 509 -42.51 -7.76 -6.67
CA PHE A 509 -43.08 -8.60 -7.72
C PHE A 509 -44.53 -8.21 -8.05
N ALA A 510 -44.95 -8.46 -9.29
CA ALA A 510 -46.31 -8.22 -9.77
C ALA A 510 -47.35 -9.04 -8.99
N GLU A 511 -48.59 -8.57 -8.93
CA GLU A 511 -49.66 -9.31 -8.24
C GLU A 511 -49.82 -10.72 -8.83
N ASN A 512 -50.06 -11.70 -7.95
CA ASN A 512 -50.20 -13.13 -8.27
C ASN A 512 -48.96 -13.85 -8.81
N SER A 513 -47.80 -13.18 -8.99
CA SER A 513 -46.58 -13.85 -9.46
C SER A 513 -45.75 -14.48 -8.33
N TYR A 514 -45.86 -13.99 -7.09
CA TYR A 514 -44.98 -14.37 -5.97
C TYR A 514 -45.66 -15.19 -4.87
N SER A 515 -46.85 -15.74 -5.11
CA SER A 515 -47.58 -16.54 -4.11
C SER A 515 -46.84 -17.81 -3.73
N THR A 516 -46.15 -18.43 -4.69
CA THR A 516 -45.20 -19.52 -4.49
C THR A 516 -43.98 -19.29 -5.37
N TYR A 517 -42.85 -19.89 -5.02
CA TYR A 517 -41.66 -19.84 -5.85
C TYR A 517 -41.90 -20.48 -7.23
N SER A 518 -42.68 -21.57 -7.31
CA SER A 518 -43.07 -22.19 -8.58
C SER A 518 -43.80 -21.21 -9.49
N LYS A 519 -44.74 -20.44 -8.93
CA LYS A 519 -45.49 -19.44 -9.70
C LYS A 519 -44.59 -18.32 -10.20
N LEU A 520 -43.62 -17.90 -9.40
CA LEU A 520 -42.64 -16.89 -9.78
C LEU A 520 -41.80 -17.35 -10.98
N CYS A 521 -41.36 -18.61 -10.96
CA CYS A 521 -40.62 -19.22 -12.06
C CYS A 521 -41.44 -19.33 -13.34
N GLU A 522 -42.72 -19.74 -13.24
CA GLU A 522 -43.63 -19.80 -14.40
C GLU A 522 -43.78 -18.44 -15.08
N GLU A 523 -44.01 -17.37 -14.29
CA GLU A 523 -44.19 -16.02 -14.84
C GLU A 523 -42.89 -15.47 -15.42
N PHE A 524 -41.73 -15.77 -14.81
CA PHE A 524 -40.42 -15.40 -15.37
C PHE A 524 -40.17 -16.05 -16.74
N GLN A 525 -40.51 -17.34 -16.89
CA GLN A 525 -40.32 -18.05 -18.15
C GLN A 525 -41.26 -17.56 -19.26
N LYS A 526 -42.45 -17.04 -18.92
CA LYS A 526 -43.37 -16.42 -19.88
C LYS A 526 -42.87 -15.07 -20.35
N ASP A 527 -42.64 -14.16 -19.41
CA ASP A 527 -42.14 -12.81 -19.69
C ASP A 527 -41.52 -12.19 -18.42
N ALA A 528 -40.19 -12.20 -18.36
CA ALA A 528 -39.44 -11.62 -17.25
C ALA A 528 -39.69 -10.12 -17.05
N LEU A 529 -40.14 -9.38 -18.08
CA LEU A 529 -40.39 -7.93 -17.98
C LEU A 529 -41.62 -7.61 -17.12
N ASN A 530 -42.60 -8.51 -17.09
CA ASN A 530 -43.86 -8.34 -16.34
C ASN A 530 -43.82 -9.02 -14.96
N LEU A 531 -42.71 -9.69 -14.62
CA LEU A 531 -42.56 -10.36 -13.32
C LEU A 531 -42.63 -9.38 -12.14
N PHE A 532 -42.20 -8.15 -12.37
CA PHE A 532 -42.06 -7.10 -11.36
C PHE A 532 -43.24 -6.13 -11.40
N LYS A 533 -43.52 -5.50 -10.26
CA LYS A 533 -44.69 -4.63 -10.08
C LYS A 533 -44.75 -3.47 -11.07
N ASP A 534 -43.59 -2.91 -11.39
CA ASP A 534 -43.41 -1.98 -12.51
C ASP A 534 -42.64 -2.67 -13.64
N LYS A 535 -42.88 -2.27 -14.89
CA LYS A 535 -42.16 -2.82 -16.05
C LYS A 535 -40.67 -2.50 -15.98
N LEU A 536 -39.83 -3.47 -16.33
CA LEU A 536 -38.37 -3.29 -16.41
C LEU A 536 -38.01 -2.35 -17.56
N GLU A 537 -37.28 -1.27 -17.26
CA GLU A 537 -36.70 -0.38 -18.27
C GLU A 537 -35.41 -1.00 -18.84
N LEU A 538 -35.57 -2.03 -19.68
CA LEU A 538 -34.46 -2.77 -20.28
C LEU A 538 -34.46 -2.63 -21.80
N LYS A 539 -33.26 -2.51 -22.37
CA LYS A 539 -33.06 -2.61 -23.83
C LYS A 539 -33.01 -4.09 -24.21
N THR A 540 -33.95 -4.51 -25.05
CA THR A 540 -34.07 -5.90 -25.52
C THR A 540 -33.50 -6.03 -26.93
N GLU A 541 -32.98 -7.21 -27.25
CA GLU A 541 -32.51 -7.57 -28.59
C GLU A 541 -33.30 -8.81 -29.05
N LYS A 542 -33.72 -8.84 -30.33
CA LYS A 542 -34.45 -9.97 -30.93
C LYS A 542 -33.52 -11.03 -31.49
#